data_AF-A0A956AGA7-F1
#
_entry.id   AF-A0A956AGA7-F1
#
_cell.length_a   1.000
_cell.length_b   1.000
_cell.length_c   1.000
_cell.angle_alpha   90.00
_cell.angle_beta   90.00
_cell.angle_gamma   90.00
#
_symmetry.space_group_name_H-M   'P 1'
#
loop_
_entity.id
_entity.type
_entity.pdbx_description
1 polymer ?
#
loop_
_entity_poly.entity_id
_entity_poly.type
_entity_poly.pdbx_seq_one_letter_code
_entity_poly.pdbx_strand_id
1 'polypeptide(L)'
;GDHDYGDDCDNPRLDDYLAYFTLPGVEGDERYYRVRRGDVEVFALDTIIDCHQDDGAFLARQAAWLAAAAADSDARFKIVLVHQPPYSSGARHGSAEHTQLDYAGMGIDLVLAGD
;
A
#
# COMPACT_ATOMS: atom_id res chain seq x y z
N GLY A 1 3.55 2.11 7.73
CA GLY A 1 4.71 1.22 7.55
C GLY A 1 4.81 0.27 8.72
N ASP A 2 5.86 -0.53 8.75
CA ASP A 2 6.16 -1.49 9.84
C ASP A 2 6.17 -0.82 11.22
N HIS A 3 6.71 0.39 11.32
CA HIS A 3 6.72 1.17 12.55
C HIS A 3 5.32 1.58 13.05
N ASP A 4 4.33 1.72 12.17
CA ASP A 4 2.94 1.98 12.57
C ASP A 4 2.27 0.72 13.14
N TYR A 5 2.80 -0.47 12.82
CA TYR A 5 2.45 -1.72 13.45
C TYR A 5 3.24 -1.98 14.74
N GLY A 6 4.20 -1.11 15.09
CA GLY A 6 4.98 -1.19 16.31
C GLY A 6 6.20 -2.12 16.24
N ASP A 7 6.70 -2.39 15.03
CA ASP A 7 7.87 -3.25 14.73
C ASP A 7 7.72 -4.71 15.18
N ASP A 8 6.49 -5.12 15.52
CA ASP A 8 6.18 -6.44 16.08
C ASP A 8 4.85 -6.95 15.52
N CYS A 9 4.92 -7.92 14.62
CA CYS A 9 3.75 -8.55 14.01
C CYS A 9 3.14 -9.69 14.85
N ASP A 10 3.77 -10.09 15.97
CA ASP A 10 3.15 -11.00 16.94
C ASP A 10 2.17 -10.25 17.85
N ASN A 11 2.39 -8.95 18.05
CA ASN A 11 1.51 -8.06 18.81
C ASN A 11 1.41 -6.65 18.16
N PRO A 12 0.75 -6.55 16.99
CA PRO A 12 0.68 -5.32 16.22
C PRO A 12 -0.08 -4.20 16.94
N ARG A 13 0.41 -2.96 16.82
CA ARG A 13 -0.14 -1.76 17.51
C ARG A 13 -0.60 -0.66 16.54
N LEU A 14 -1.53 -0.99 15.65
CA LEU A 14 -2.01 -0.06 14.62
C LEU A 14 -2.97 1.04 15.15
N ASP A 15 -3.51 0.89 16.36
CA ASP A 15 -4.55 1.78 16.89
C ASP A 15 -4.13 3.26 16.94
N ASP A 16 -2.87 3.55 17.26
CA ASP A 16 -2.35 4.92 17.33
C ASP A 16 -2.35 5.61 15.96
N TYR A 17 -2.02 4.85 14.90
CA TYR A 17 -2.07 5.35 13.52
C TYR A 17 -3.50 5.71 13.12
N LEU A 18 -4.44 4.79 13.34
CA LEU A 18 -5.86 4.97 12.99
C LEU A 18 -6.52 6.08 13.81
N ALA A 19 -6.12 6.26 15.07
CA ALA A 19 -6.64 7.31 15.93
C ALA A 19 -6.09 8.71 15.58
N TYR A 20 -4.86 8.79 15.07
CA TYR A 20 -4.20 10.07 14.80
C TYR A 20 -4.55 10.64 13.41
N PHE A 21 -4.57 9.78 12.37
CA PHE A 21 -4.78 10.22 11.01
C PHE A 21 -6.25 10.13 10.58
N THR A 22 -6.71 11.14 9.85
CA THR A 22 -7.97 11.07 9.10
C THR A 22 -7.65 10.97 7.61
N LEU A 23 -7.72 9.76 7.08
CA LEU A 23 -7.40 9.45 5.69
C LEU A 23 -8.65 9.07 4.90
N PRO A 24 -8.63 9.15 3.56
CA PRO A 24 -9.73 8.66 2.73
C PRO A 24 -9.93 7.16 2.94
N GLY A 25 -11.15 6.67 2.76
CA GLY A 25 -11.45 5.24 2.88
C GLY A 25 -12.66 4.97 3.76
N VAL A 26 -12.67 3.78 4.37
CA VAL A 26 -13.66 3.41 5.39
C VAL A 26 -13.12 3.90 6.73
N GLU A 27 -13.95 4.62 7.49
CA GLU A 27 -13.58 5.09 8.83
C GLU A 27 -13.18 3.90 9.72
N GLY A 28 -11.99 3.95 10.31
CA GLY A 28 -11.41 2.87 11.10
C GLY A 28 -10.74 1.74 10.28
N ASP A 29 -10.68 1.87 8.95
CA ASP A 29 -9.92 1.00 8.06
C ASP A 29 -9.28 1.80 6.91
N GLU A 30 -8.36 2.70 7.28
CA GLU A 30 -7.63 3.59 6.37
C GLU A 30 -6.24 3.06 5.96
N ARG A 31 -6.05 1.74 6.03
CA ARG A 31 -4.77 1.08 5.70
C ARG A 31 -4.43 1.16 4.21
N TYR A 32 -5.44 1.13 3.35
CA TYR A 32 -5.29 1.32 1.92
C TYR A 32 -6.47 2.10 1.34
N TYR A 33 -6.18 3.01 0.43
CA TYR A 33 -7.16 3.96 -0.09
C TYR A 33 -6.70 4.57 -1.40
N ARG A 34 -7.65 5.20 -2.11
CA ARG A 34 -7.33 6.06 -3.25
C ARG A 34 -7.71 7.51 -2.97
N VAL A 35 -6.96 8.43 -3.54
CA VAL A 35 -7.23 9.86 -3.43
C VAL A 35 -6.83 10.58 -4.70
N ARG A 36 -7.73 11.45 -5.18
CA ARG A 36 -7.45 12.31 -6.34
C ARG A 36 -7.01 13.70 -5.92
N ARG A 37 -5.98 14.21 -6.60
CA ARG A 37 -5.50 15.60 -6.52
C ARG A 37 -5.23 16.10 -7.95
N GLY A 38 -6.22 16.79 -8.52
CA GLY A 38 -6.17 17.26 -9.90
C GLY A 38 -6.04 16.10 -10.89
N ASP A 39 -4.96 16.11 -11.66
CA ASP A 39 -4.67 15.13 -12.71
C ASP A 39 -4.02 13.83 -12.19
N VAL A 40 -3.77 13.75 -10.88
CA VAL A 40 -3.10 12.61 -10.23
C VAL A 40 -4.09 11.84 -9.36
N GLU A 41 -4.19 10.54 -9.60
CA GLU A 41 -4.79 9.57 -8.67
C GLU A 41 -3.67 8.85 -7.93
N VAL A 42 -3.76 8.82 -6.60
CA VAL A 42 -2.81 8.13 -5.73
C VAL A 42 -3.52 6.96 -5.07
N PHE A 43 -2.90 5.78 -5.10
CA PHE A 43 -3.33 4.56 -4.43
C PHE A 43 -2.32 4.22 -3.34
N ALA A 44 -2.71 4.35 -2.08
CA ALA A 44 -1.90 3.88 -0.96
C ALA A 44 -2.26 2.43 -0.64
N LEU A 45 -1.25 1.57 -0.52
CA LEU A 45 -1.39 0.17 -0.11
C LEU A 45 -0.72 -0.06 1.23
N ASP A 46 -1.27 -1.02 1.98
CA ASP A 46 -0.61 -1.58 3.15
C ASP A 46 0.15 -2.84 2.75
N THR A 47 1.47 -2.78 2.83
CA THR A 47 2.36 -3.86 2.41
C THR A 47 2.86 -4.72 3.55
N ILE A 48 2.52 -4.42 4.82
CA ILE A 48 3.07 -5.11 6.01
C ILE A 48 2.36 -6.45 6.22
N ILE A 49 2.56 -7.37 5.28
CA ILE A 49 1.80 -8.63 5.19
C ILE A 49 1.95 -9.53 6.41
N ASP A 50 3.12 -9.51 7.04
CA ASP A 50 3.43 -10.36 8.20
C ASP A 50 2.51 -10.03 9.39
N CYS A 51 2.08 -8.77 9.50
CA CYS A 51 1.20 -8.29 10.57
C CYS A 51 -0.27 -8.63 10.35
N HIS A 52 -0.66 -9.12 9.16
CA HIS A 52 -2.04 -9.56 8.91
C HIS A 52 -2.28 -11.02 9.31
N GLN A 53 -1.22 -11.85 9.38
CA GLN A 53 -1.28 -13.26 9.75
C GLN A 53 -2.36 -14.05 8.95
N ASP A 54 -2.59 -13.68 7.68
CA ASP A 54 -3.68 -14.21 6.85
C ASP A 54 -3.21 -14.89 5.56
N ASP A 55 -1.95 -15.34 5.55
CA ASP A 55 -1.32 -16.10 4.45
C ASP A 55 -1.38 -15.35 3.11
N GLY A 56 -1.30 -14.02 3.16
CA GLY A 56 -1.30 -13.13 2.00
C GLY A 56 -2.68 -12.81 1.42
N ALA A 57 -3.77 -13.27 2.05
CA ALA A 57 -5.13 -12.99 1.60
C ALA A 57 -5.46 -11.48 1.62
N PHE A 58 -4.87 -10.72 2.55
CA PHE A 58 -5.03 -9.27 2.61
C PHE A 58 -4.41 -8.59 1.38
N LEU A 59 -3.18 -8.96 1.04
CA LEU A 59 -2.49 -8.43 -0.13
C LEU A 59 -3.19 -8.83 -1.44
N ALA A 60 -3.67 -10.07 -1.55
CA ALA A 60 -4.41 -10.51 -2.74
C ALA A 60 -5.68 -9.67 -2.97
N ARG A 61 -6.42 -9.35 -1.89
CA ARG A 61 -7.58 -8.45 -1.95
C ARG A 61 -7.19 -7.04 -2.37
N GLN A 62 -6.11 -6.49 -1.82
CA GLN A 62 -5.60 -5.17 -2.19
C GLN A 62 -5.12 -5.11 -3.64
N ALA A 63 -4.44 -6.15 -4.15
CA ALA A 63 -3.99 -6.20 -5.52
C ALA A 63 -5.17 -6.23 -6.52
N ALA A 64 -6.21 -7.03 -6.21
CA ALA A 64 -7.43 -7.04 -7.00
C ALA A 64 -8.18 -5.69 -6.95
N TRP A 65 -8.23 -5.08 -5.76
CA TRP A 65 -8.79 -3.73 -5.59
C TRP A 65 -8.01 -2.68 -6.39
N LEU A 66 -6.68 -2.70 -6.36
CA LEU A 66 -5.83 -1.78 -7.10
C LEU A 66 -6.10 -1.89 -8.60
N ALA A 67 -6.11 -3.11 -9.16
CA ALA A 67 -6.36 -3.33 -10.58
C ALA A 67 -7.72 -2.77 -11.01
N ALA A 68 -8.77 -3.01 -10.23
CA ALA A 68 -10.11 -2.48 -10.50
C ALA A 68 -10.15 -0.95 -10.37
N ALA A 69 -9.56 -0.39 -9.32
CA ALA A 69 -9.58 1.04 -9.03
C ALA A 69 -8.72 1.85 -10.02
N ALA A 70 -7.62 1.28 -10.51
CA ALA A 70 -6.80 1.85 -11.57
C ALA A 70 -7.51 1.83 -12.92
N ALA A 71 -8.20 0.73 -13.26
CA ALA A 71 -9.02 0.63 -14.48
C ALA A 71 -10.21 1.61 -14.49
N ASP A 72 -10.78 1.91 -13.32
CA ASP A 72 -11.86 2.87 -13.13
C ASP A 72 -11.40 4.34 -13.20
N SER A 73 -10.11 4.63 -12.96
CA SER A 73 -9.60 6.00 -12.89
C SER A 73 -9.24 6.57 -14.26
N ASP A 74 -9.84 7.71 -14.60
CA ASP A 74 -9.51 8.52 -15.78
C ASP A 74 -8.38 9.54 -15.52
N ALA A 75 -7.72 9.49 -14.36
CA ALA A 75 -6.62 10.38 -14.06
C ALA A 75 -5.46 10.21 -15.04
N ARG A 76 -4.83 11.35 -15.38
CA ARG A 76 -3.70 11.41 -16.31
C ARG A 76 -2.47 10.68 -15.77
N PHE A 77 -2.25 10.78 -14.45
CA PHE A 77 -1.18 10.08 -13.76
C PHE A 77 -1.75 9.23 -12.63
N LYS A 78 -1.29 7.99 -12.54
CA LYS A 78 -1.66 7.02 -11.51
C LYS A 78 -0.40 6.63 -10.73
N ILE A 79 -0.42 6.86 -9.43
CA ILE A 79 0.73 6.63 -8.55
C ILE A 79 0.35 5.63 -7.46
N VAL A 80 1.18 4.63 -7.22
CA VAL A 80 1.07 3.74 -6.07
C VAL A 80 2.06 4.17 -4.99
N LEU A 81 1.60 4.22 -3.75
CA LEU A 81 2.43 4.33 -2.56
C LEU A 81 2.45 2.99 -1.83
N VAL A 82 3.65 2.52 -1.52
CA VAL A 82 3.90 1.34 -0.69
C VAL A 82 4.91 1.72 0.39
N HIS A 83 4.91 1.01 1.52
CA HIS A 83 6.00 1.16 2.48
C HIS A 83 7.20 0.34 2.02
N GLN A 84 7.01 -0.98 1.87
CA GLN A 84 8.07 -1.91 1.50
C GLN A 84 8.35 -1.87 -0.02
N PRO A 85 9.61 -1.68 -0.46
CA PRO A 85 9.93 -1.42 -1.86
C PRO A 85 9.89 -2.70 -2.73
N PRO A 86 9.21 -2.70 -3.90
CA PRO A 86 9.23 -3.84 -4.82
C PRO A 86 10.62 -4.17 -5.33
N TYR A 87 11.42 -3.13 -5.58
CA TYR A 87 12.80 -3.22 -6.01
C TYR A 87 13.64 -2.22 -5.22
N SER A 88 14.70 -2.71 -4.58
CA SER A 88 15.68 -1.88 -3.90
C SER A 88 17.06 -2.52 -3.96
N SER A 89 18.08 -1.67 -4.12
CA SER A 89 19.50 -2.04 -4.01
C SER A 89 20.07 -1.74 -2.61
N GLY A 90 19.21 -1.36 -1.66
CA GLY A 90 19.61 -1.06 -0.29
C GLY A 90 20.13 -2.30 0.45
N ALA A 91 21.26 -2.16 1.13
CA ALA A 91 21.91 -3.27 1.84
C ALA A 91 21.18 -3.69 3.14
N ARG A 92 20.23 -2.88 3.63
CA ARG A 92 19.51 -3.11 4.88
C ARG A 92 18.16 -3.79 4.67
N HIS A 93 17.27 -3.16 3.90
CA HIS A 93 15.87 -3.60 3.75
C HIS A 93 15.56 -4.30 2.41
N GLY A 94 16.48 -4.27 1.42
CA GLY A 94 16.37 -5.10 0.20
C GLY A 94 15.07 -4.94 -0.58
N SER A 95 14.80 -5.86 -1.51
CA SER A 95 13.53 -5.89 -2.26
C SER A 95 12.49 -6.72 -1.52
N ALA A 96 11.25 -6.23 -1.47
CA ALA A 96 10.09 -6.93 -0.95
C ALA A 96 9.31 -7.60 -2.09
N GLU A 97 9.63 -8.87 -2.37
CA GLU A 97 9.11 -9.61 -3.54
C GLU A 97 7.58 -9.70 -3.59
N HIS A 98 6.90 -9.77 -2.44
CA HIS A 98 5.44 -9.78 -2.38
C HIS A 98 4.80 -8.51 -2.94
N THR A 99 5.53 -7.39 -2.97
CA THR A 99 5.03 -6.12 -3.52
C THR A 99 5.31 -5.97 -5.02
N GLN A 100 5.94 -6.96 -5.68
CA GLN A 100 6.21 -6.94 -7.12
C GLN A 100 4.97 -7.32 -7.93
N LEU A 101 4.00 -6.42 -7.96
CA LEU A 101 2.78 -6.54 -8.76
C LEU A 101 3.03 -6.07 -10.21
N ASP A 102 2.14 -6.45 -11.14
CA ASP A 102 2.14 -5.94 -12.51
C ASP A 102 1.58 -4.50 -12.59
N TYR A 103 2.27 -3.57 -11.93
CA TYR A 103 1.88 -2.16 -11.88
C TYR A 103 1.72 -1.55 -13.28
N ALA A 104 2.64 -1.88 -14.19
CA ALA A 104 2.60 -1.39 -15.56
C ALA A 104 1.37 -1.94 -16.32
N GLY A 105 1.07 -3.23 -16.18
CA GLY A 105 -0.14 -3.83 -16.76
C GLY A 105 -1.44 -3.28 -16.18
N MET A 106 -1.41 -2.80 -14.94
CA MET A 106 -2.53 -2.08 -14.29
C MET A 106 -2.62 -0.60 -14.70
N GLY A 107 -1.68 -0.09 -15.49
CA GLY A 107 -1.64 1.31 -15.93
C GLY A 107 -1.14 2.29 -14.86
N ILE A 108 -0.34 1.83 -13.90
CA ILE A 108 0.33 2.67 -12.90
C ILE A 108 1.60 3.27 -13.50
N ASP A 109 1.77 4.58 -13.39
CA ASP A 109 2.89 5.32 -13.97
C ASP A 109 4.11 5.37 -13.05
N LEU A 110 3.89 5.35 -11.73
CA LEU A 110 4.94 5.50 -10.72
C LEU A 110 4.59 4.72 -9.46
N VAL A 111 5.58 4.04 -8.90
CA VAL A 111 5.52 3.44 -7.56
C VAL A 111 6.53 4.17 -6.68
N LEU A 112 6.08 4.68 -5.54
CA LEU A 112 6.93 5.31 -4.52
C LEU A 112 6.96 4.44 -3.28
N ALA A 113 8.16 4.20 -2.76
CA ALA A 113 8.41 3.35 -1.60
C ALA A 113 9.26 4.05 -0.54
N GLY A 114 9.17 3.55 0.70
CA GLY A 114 10.00 3.92 1.84
C GLY A 114 10.98 2.80 2.20
N ASP A 115 10.89 2.35 3.46
CA ASP A 115 11.62 1.24 4.13
C ASP A 115 13.16 1.30 4.12
#